data_AF-A0A258XNN4-F1
#
_entry.id   AF-A0A258XNN4-F1
#
_cell.length_a   1.000
_cell.length_b   1.000
_cell.length_c   1.000
_cell.angle_alpha   90.00
_cell.angle_beta   90.00
_cell.angle_gamma   90.00
#
_symmetry.space_group_name_H-M   'P 1'
#
loop_
_entity.id
_entity.type
_entity.pdbx_description
1 polymer ?
#
loop_
_entity_poly.entity_id
_entity_poly.type
_entity_poly.pdbx_seq_one_letter_code
_entity_poly.pdbx_strand_id
1 'polypeptide(L)'
;ERFNPANPNAQTTSNSLIGFGGGVHRCAGVNFARMEMKALLVILLQNFNMELLDEVKPIAGASTYWPAQPCRVRYRRRKISGEATAVDTAALAKAAGCPAHV
;
A
#
# COMPACT_ATOMS: atom_id res chain seq x y z
N GLU A 1 -2.45 3.61 16.82
CA GLU A 1 -1.61 2.99 15.76
C GLU A 1 -0.13 2.84 16.12
N ARG A 2 0.43 1.64 15.94
CA ARG A 2 1.79 1.22 16.35
C ARG A 2 2.94 2.05 15.74
N PHE A 3 2.77 2.54 14.52
CA PHE A 3 3.80 3.27 13.75
C PHE A 3 3.46 4.75 13.52
N ASN A 4 2.44 5.29 14.20
CA ASN A 4 2.10 6.71 14.11
C ASN A 4 3.07 7.53 14.99
N PRO A 5 3.83 8.49 14.45
CA PRO A 5 4.76 9.31 15.24
C PRO A 5 4.09 10.12 16.37
N ALA A 6 2.80 10.42 16.27
CA ALA A 6 2.04 11.12 17.31
C ALA A 6 1.67 10.23 18.51
N ASN A 7 1.86 8.90 18.40
CA ASN A 7 1.62 7.97 19.50
C ASN A 7 2.85 7.92 20.43
N PRO A 8 2.72 8.20 21.74
CA PRO A 8 3.84 8.12 22.69
C PRO A 8 4.50 6.74 22.75
N ASN A 9 3.76 5.67 22.43
CA ASN A 9 4.25 4.29 22.42
C ASN A 9 4.64 3.81 21.01
N ALA A 10 4.92 4.73 20.08
CA ALA A 10 5.24 4.38 18.71
C ALA A 10 6.58 3.65 18.62
N GLN A 11 6.61 2.54 17.88
CA GLN A 11 7.85 1.77 17.65
C GLN A 11 8.61 2.34 16.43
N THR A 12 9.11 3.57 16.55
CA THR A 12 9.81 4.30 15.47
C THR A 12 11.34 4.16 15.54
N THR A 13 11.85 3.40 16.50
CA THR A 13 13.28 3.10 16.63
C THR A 13 13.81 2.38 15.39
N SER A 14 15.10 2.60 15.09
CA SER A 14 15.76 1.92 13.97
C SER A 14 15.63 0.40 14.11
N ASN A 15 15.30 -0.28 13.01
CA ASN A 15 15.12 -1.74 12.91
C ASN A 15 13.96 -2.32 13.75
N SER A 16 12.98 -1.52 14.18
CA SER A 16 11.75 -2.04 14.84
C SER A 16 10.89 -2.94 13.93
N LEU A 17 11.11 -2.90 12.61
CA LEU A 17 10.50 -3.77 11.61
C LEU A 17 11.45 -3.96 10.41
N ILE A 18 11.84 -5.20 10.12
CA ILE A 18 12.82 -5.55 9.06
C ILE A 18 12.21 -6.36 7.91
N GLY A 19 10.96 -6.06 7.54
CA GLY A 19 10.23 -6.82 6.50
C GLY A 19 10.84 -6.79 5.08
N PHE A 20 11.78 -5.89 4.82
CA PHE A 20 12.55 -5.80 3.56
C PHE A 20 14.04 -6.09 3.78
N GLY A 21 14.39 -6.76 4.88
CA GLY A 21 15.78 -6.95 5.31
C GLY A 21 16.43 -5.66 5.84
N GLY A 22 17.76 -5.69 5.95
CA GLY A 22 18.57 -4.58 6.46
C GLY A 22 20.04 -4.71 6.05
N GLY A 23 20.83 -3.67 6.29
CA GLY A 23 22.26 -3.63 5.95
C GLY A 23 22.52 -3.79 4.44
N VAL A 24 23.60 -4.50 4.10
CA VAL A 24 24.08 -4.71 2.73
C VAL A 24 23.13 -5.57 1.86
N HIS A 25 22.26 -6.35 2.49
CA HIS A 25 21.28 -7.21 1.81
C HIS A 25 19.85 -6.68 1.94
N ARG A 26 19.68 -5.38 2.20
CA ARG A 26 18.37 -4.75 2.13
C ARG A 26 17.77 -4.93 0.73
N CYS A 27 16.48 -5.25 0.65
CA CYS A 27 15.77 -5.44 -0.60
C CYS A 27 15.95 -4.24 -1.54
N ALA A 28 16.57 -4.48 -2.71
CA ALA A 28 16.75 -3.46 -3.74
C ALA A 28 15.40 -2.95 -4.29
N GLY A 29 14.36 -3.78 -4.27
CA GLY A 29 13.02 -3.47 -4.74
C GLY A 29 12.10 -2.75 -3.73
N VAL A 30 12.60 -2.31 -2.57
CA VAL A 30 11.74 -1.78 -1.49
C VAL A 30 10.86 -0.60 -1.93
N ASN A 31 11.39 0.29 -2.77
CA ASN A 31 10.62 1.45 -3.24
C ASN A 31 9.59 1.05 -4.29
N PHE A 32 9.95 0.12 -5.18
CA PHE A 32 9.02 -0.45 -6.16
C PHE A 32 7.85 -1.16 -5.47
N ALA A 33 8.13 -2.08 -4.55
CA ALA A 33 7.10 -2.82 -3.80
C ALA A 33 6.17 -1.87 -3.03
N ARG A 34 6.70 -0.82 -2.41
CA ARG A 34 5.88 0.20 -1.72
C ARG A 34 4.96 0.95 -2.68
N MET A 35 5.45 1.31 -3.87
CA MET A 35 4.65 2.01 -4.87
C MET A 35 3.57 1.08 -5.43
N GLU A 36 3.94 -0.15 -5.79
CA GLU A 36 3.03 -1.18 -6.31
C GLU A 36 1.90 -1.48 -5.33
N MET A 37 2.21 -1.74 -4.04
CA MET A 37 1.19 -1.99 -3.02
C MET A 37 0.23 -0.81 -2.86
N LYS A 38 0.73 0.43 -2.86
CA LYS A 38 -0.10 1.63 -2.76
C LYS A 38 -0.99 1.79 -3.99
N ALA A 39 -0.43 1.66 -5.19
CA ALA A 39 -1.17 1.80 -6.44
C ALA A 39 -2.29 0.76 -6.53
N LEU A 40 -1.99 -0.51 -6.24
CA LEU A 40 -2.98 -1.58 -6.21
C LEU A 40 -4.11 -1.29 -5.21
N LEU A 41 -3.78 -0.93 -3.96
CA LEU A 41 -4.77 -0.63 -2.93
C LEU A 41 -5.65 0.57 -3.30
N VAL A 42 -5.06 1.66 -3.80
CA VAL A 42 -5.80 2.86 -4.22
C VAL A 42 -6.79 2.51 -5.33
N ILE A 43 -6.35 1.80 -6.37
CA ILE A 43 -7.20 1.38 -7.48
C ILE A 43 -8.36 0.52 -6.98
N LEU A 44 -8.09 -0.47 -6.13
CA LEU A 44 -9.12 -1.36 -5.60
C LEU A 44 -10.14 -0.60 -4.73
N LEU A 45 -9.69 0.25 -3.82
CA LEU A 45 -10.56 0.99 -2.89
C LEU A 45 -11.38 2.11 -3.57
N GLN A 46 -10.84 2.73 -4.63
CA GLN A 46 -11.56 3.72 -5.41
C GLN A 46 -12.66 3.07 -6.27
N ASN A 47 -12.41 1.88 -6.80
CA ASN A 47 -13.29 1.25 -7.78
C ASN A 47 -14.24 0.22 -7.20
N PHE A 48 -13.99 -0.34 -6.01
CA PHE A 48 -14.76 -1.46 -5.46
C PHE A 48 -15.10 -1.27 -3.99
N ASN A 49 -16.31 -1.69 -3.63
CA ASN A 49 -16.68 -2.01 -2.25
C ASN A 49 -16.32 -3.48 -2.02
N MET A 50 -15.54 -3.78 -0.99
CA MET A 50 -15.03 -5.12 -0.72
C MET A 50 -15.42 -5.56 0.70
N GLU A 51 -15.79 -6.83 0.84
CA GLU A 51 -16.16 -7.47 2.10
C GLU A 51 -15.45 -8.82 2.20
N LEU A 52 -14.81 -9.08 3.33
CA LEU A 52 -14.16 -10.34 3.62
C LEU A 52 -15.20 -11.41 3.98
N LEU A 53 -15.11 -12.60 3.38
CA LEU A 53 -16.08 -13.68 3.60
C LEU A 53 -15.57 -14.79 4.53
N ASP A 54 -14.25 -14.93 4.64
CA ASP A 54 -13.60 -16.00 5.39
C ASP A 54 -12.69 -15.40 6.47
N GLU A 55 -12.42 -16.16 7.53
CA GLU A 55 -11.52 -15.72 8.61
C GLU A 55 -10.06 -15.64 8.12
N VAL A 56 -9.37 -14.51 8.35
CA VAL A 56 -7.96 -14.37 7.94
C VAL A 56 -7.05 -15.09 8.91
N LYS A 57 -6.39 -16.17 8.44
CA LYS A 57 -5.35 -16.87 9.19
C LYS A 57 -4.05 -16.90 8.39
N PRO A 58 -2.90 -16.55 8.96
CA PRO A 58 -1.62 -16.72 8.28
C PRO A 58 -1.23 -18.20 8.26
N ILE A 59 -0.73 -18.68 7.12
CA ILE A 59 0.07 -19.89 7.04
C ILE A 59 1.54 -19.49 7.19
N ALA A 60 2.16 -19.90 8.29
CA ALA A 60 3.58 -19.75 8.53
C ALA A 60 4.35 -20.97 8.00
N GLY A 61 5.57 -20.76 7.52
CA GLY A 61 6.43 -21.83 7.03
C GLY A 61 7.81 -21.30 6.62
N ALA A 62 8.62 -22.15 5.98
CA ALA A 62 9.93 -21.75 5.45
C ALA A 62 9.83 -20.82 4.21
N SER A 63 8.63 -20.69 3.64
CA SER A 63 8.33 -19.82 2.51
C SER A 63 7.69 -18.50 2.95
N THR A 64 7.39 -17.65 1.97
CA THR A 64 6.56 -16.46 2.16
C THR A 64 5.25 -16.82 2.88
N TYR A 65 4.85 -15.97 3.83
CA TYR A 65 3.58 -16.10 4.53
C TYR A 65 2.44 -15.85 3.54
N TRP A 66 1.45 -16.73 3.56
CA TRP A 66 0.24 -16.61 2.75
C TRP A 66 -1.00 -16.71 3.64
N PRO A 67 -2.12 -16.07 3.28
CA PRO A 67 -3.39 -16.34 3.95
C PRO A 67 -3.83 -17.78 3.67
N ALA A 68 -4.30 -18.45 4.72
CA ALA A 68 -4.90 -19.77 4.62
C ALA A 68 -6.07 -19.76 3.64
N GLN A 69 -6.16 -20.81 2.82
CA GLN A 69 -7.22 -20.93 1.84
C GLN A 69 -8.39 -21.77 2.38
N PRO A 70 -9.65 -21.38 2.11
CA PRO A 70 -10.06 -20.23 1.30
C PRO A 70 -9.96 -18.88 2.06
N CYS A 71 -9.57 -17.81 1.37
CA CYS A 71 -9.60 -16.43 1.87
C CYS A 71 -10.32 -15.52 0.86
N ARG A 72 -11.64 -15.69 0.74
CA ARG A 72 -12.46 -15.06 -0.29
C ARG A 72 -12.86 -13.63 0.09
N VAL A 73 -12.93 -12.79 -0.93
CA VAL A 73 -13.40 -11.40 -0.83
C VAL A 73 -14.56 -11.21 -1.81
N ARG A 74 -15.71 -10.78 -1.30
CA ARG A 74 -16.81 -10.30 -2.13
C ARG A 74 -16.50 -8.88 -2.56
N TYR A 75 -16.74 -8.56 -3.83
CA TYR A 75 -16.57 -7.21 -4.33
C TYR A 75 -17.75 -6.76 -5.19
N ARG A 76 -18.04 -5.46 -5.15
CA ARG A 76 -18.99 -4.80 -6.06
C ARG A 76 -18.35 -3.52 -6.58
N ARG A 77 -18.38 -3.31 -7.89
CA ARG A 77 -17.89 -2.07 -8.51
C ARG A 77 -18.69 -0.88 -7.96
N ARG A 78 -17.98 0.18 -7.56
CA ARG A 78 -18.57 1.46 -7.12
C ARG A 78 -19.12 2.20 -8.33
N LYS A 79 -20.29 2.81 -8.17
CA LYS A 79 -20.74 3.86 -9.10
C LYS A 79 -19.91 5.10 -8.78
N ILE A 80 -18.90 5.37 -9.59
CA ILE A 80 -18.14 6.61 -9.49
C ILE A 80 -19.08 7.69 -10.01
N SER A 81 -19.74 8.43 -9.12
CA SER A 81 -20.45 9.65 -9.49
C SER A 81 -19.42 10.58 -10.12
N GLY A 82 -19.57 10.85 -11.41
CA GLY A 82 -18.58 11.53 -12.24
C GLY A 82 -18.36 12.97 -11.81
N GLU A 83 -17.50 13.16 -10.82
CA GLU A 83 -16.66 14.34 -10.61
C GLU A 83 -15.26 13.82 -10.28
N ALA A 84 -14.74 12.92 -11.13
CA ALA A 84 -13.30 12.73 -11.18
C ALA A 84 -12.74 13.99 -11.82
N THR A 85 -12.39 15.00 -11.01
CA THR A 85 -11.63 16.15 -11.49
C THR A 85 -10.41 15.60 -12.19
N ALA A 86 -10.30 15.84 -13.50
CA ALA A 86 -9.15 15.42 -14.27
C ALA A 86 -7.91 15.92 -13.52
N VAL A 87 -7.03 14.99 -13.14
CA VAL A 87 -5.79 15.34 -12.48
C VAL A 87 -4.98 16.11 -13.49
N ASP A 88 -4.81 17.41 -13.28
CA ASP A 88 -3.91 18.22 -14.09
C ASP A 88 -2.48 17.77 -13.81
N THR A 89 -2.00 16.85 -14.65
CA THR A 89 -0.66 16.28 -14.58
C THR A 89 0.41 17.36 -14.77
N ALA A 90 0.12 18.44 -15.50
CA ALA A 90 1.04 19.55 -15.69
C ALA A 90 1.17 20.39 -14.42
N ALA A 91 0.07 20.69 -13.74
CA ALA A 91 0.09 21.37 -12.44
C ALA A 91 0.84 20.56 -11.37
N LEU A 92 0.61 19.24 -11.32
CA LEU A 92 1.32 18.34 -10.40
C LEU A 92 2.82 18.27 -10.70
N ALA A 93 3.20 18.18 -11.97
CA ALA A 93 4.60 18.16 -12.39
C ALA A 93 5.31 19.49 -12.07
N LYS A 94 4.62 20.63 -12.21
CA LYS A 94 5.13 21.95 -11.79
C LYS A 94 5.33 22.03 -10.28
N ALA A 95 4.35 21.60 -9.49
CA ALA A 95 4.46 21.57 -8.03
C ALA A 95 5.58 20.63 -7.53
N ALA A 96 5.86 19.56 -8.27
CA ALA A 96 6.95 18.63 -8.00
C ALA A 96 8.34 19.14 -8.47
N GLY A 97 8.42 20.32 -9.09
CA GLY A 97 9.69 20.90 -9.57
C GLY A 97 10.26 20.20 -10.81
N CYS A 98 9.42 19.65 -11.68
CA CYS A 98 9.86 19.02 -12.91
C CYS A 98 10.57 20.05 -13.83
N PRO A 99 11.84 19.84 -14.21
CA PRO A 99 12.61 20.80 -15.00
C PRO A 99 12.06 21.04 -16.41
N ALA A 100 11.15 20.19 -16.90
CA ALA A 100 10.50 20.35 -18.19
C ALA A 100 9.29 21.30 -18.17
N HIS A 101 8.80 21.75 -17.01
CA HIS A 101 7.54 22.51 -16.84
C HIS A 101 7.70 23.75 -15.94
N VAL A 102 8.91 24.35 -15.92
CA VAL A 102 9.18 25.68 -15.34
C VAL A 102 8.70 26.77 -16.30
#